data_AF-A0A4U3MCP2-F1
#
_entry.id   AF-A0A4U3MCP2-F1
#
_cell.length_a   1.000
_cell.length_b   1.000
_cell.length_c   1.000
_cell.angle_alpha   90.00
_cell.angle_beta   90.00
_cell.angle_gamma   90.00
#
_symmetry.space_group_name_H-M   'P 1'
#
loop_
_entity.id
_entity.type
_entity.pdbx_description
1 polymer ?
#
loop_
_entity_poly.entity_id
_entity_poly.type
_entity_poly.pdbx_seq_one_letter_code
_entity_poly.pdbx_strand_id
1 'polypeptide(L)'
;MAFIPVATAWVSEFWWMRAPVYFYLVVYTVWDFAYFLLTRIIYEDNVVKDPQGAAKLRKSKSYSKATKIIHLCLFAIGYIGIYFYPPIGIGVILSEAVIWYLNVPKEGDRLEC
;
A
#
# COMPACT_ATOMS: atom_id res chain seq x y z
N MET A 1 7.01 9.48 1.23
CA MET A 1 5.85 10.39 1.18
C MET A 1 6.03 11.61 0.27
N ALA A 2 7.25 12.14 0.05
CA ALA A 2 7.44 13.40 -0.71
C ALA A 2 6.91 13.41 -2.16
N PHE A 3 6.90 12.26 -2.86
CA PHE A 3 6.41 12.16 -4.24
C PHE A 3 4.90 11.97 -4.37
N ILE A 4 4.20 11.58 -3.31
CA ILE A 4 2.74 11.38 -3.36
C ILE A 4 2.02 12.70 -3.71
N PRO A 5 2.29 13.85 -3.06
CA PRO A 5 1.64 15.11 -3.42
C PRO A 5 1.85 15.53 -4.88
N VAL A 6 3.05 15.32 -5.43
CA VAL A 6 3.36 15.63 -6.83
C VAL A 6 2.53 14.75 -7.76
N ALA A 7 2.49 13.46 -7.48
CA ALA A 7 1.74 12.51 -8.30
C ALA A 7 0.22 12.72 -8.18
N THR A 8 -0.28 13.08 -6.98
CA THR A 8 -1.68 13.45 -6.73
C THR A 8 -2.07 14.72 -7.50
N ALA A 9 -1.23 15.76 -7.48
CA ALA A 9 -1.49 16.99 -8.23
C ALA A 9 -1.61 16.70 -9.73
N TRP A 10 -0.65 15.94 -10.28
CA TRP A 10 -0.64 15.64 -11.71
C TRP A 10 -1.83 14.80 -12.17
N VAL A 11 -2.22 13.77 -11.40
CA VAL A 11 -3.40 12.96 -11.74
C VAL A 11 -4.71 13.72 -11.54
N SER A 12 -4.76 14.70 -10.62
CA SER A 12 -5.97 15.49 -10.39
C SER A 12 -6.34 16.40 -11.57
N GLU A 13 -5.34 16.96 -12.25
CA GLU A 13 -5.55 17.79 -13.43
C GLU A 13 -5.84 16.94 -14.67
N PHE A 14 -5.25 15.74 -14.75
CA PHE A 14 -5.24 14.93 -15.97
C PHE A 14 -5.64 13.47 -15.73
N TRP A 15 -6.70 13.27 -14.97
CA TRP A 15 -7.22 11.97 -14.55
C TRP A 15 -7.64 11.04 -15.71
N TRP A 16 -7.88 11.60 -16.90
CA TRP A 16 -8.23 10.85 -18.12
C TRP A 16 -7.02 10.45 -18.99
N MET A 17 -5.82 10.94 -18.66
CA MET A 17 -4.61 10.58 -19.40
C MET A 17 -3.91 9.38 -18.77
N ARG A 18 -3.33 8.51 -19.60
CA ARG A 18 -2.64 7.30 -19.14
C ARG A 18 -1.40 7.61 -18.29
N ALA A 19 -0.56 8.54 -18.75
CA ALA A 19 0.75 8.79 -18.13
C ALA A 19 0.64 9.29 -16.67
N PRO A 20 -0.21 10.28 -16.34
CA PRO A 20 -0.39 10.73 -14.95
C PRO A 20 -0.92 9.61 -14.04
N VAL A 21 -1.86 8.80 -14.53
CA VAL A 21 -2.42 7.70 -13.74
C VAL A 21 -1.40 6.59 -13.51
N TYR A 22 -0.61 6.21 -14.53
CA TYR A 22 0.48 5.26 -14.36
C TYR A 22 1.54 5.79 -13.40
N PHE A 23 1.91 7.06 -13.49
CA PHE A 23 2.87 7.67 -12.59
C PHE A 23 2.38 7.60 -11.13
N TYR A 24 1.10 7.92 -10.91
CA TYR A 24 0.48 7.80 -9.59
C TYR A 24 0.50 6.35 -9.07
N LEU A 25 0.16 5.38 -9.93
CA LEU A 25 0.20 3.95 -9.58
C LEU A 25 1.62 3.49 -9.23
N VAL A 26 2.64 3.90 -10.00
CA VAL A 26 4.05 3.56 -9.74
C VAL A 26 4.52 4.14 -8.40
N VAL A 27 4.24 5.41 -8.13
CA VAL A 27 4.59 6.04 -6.85
C VAL A 27 3.91 5.31 -5.69
N TYR A 28 2.65 4.91 -5.86
CA TYR A 28 1.92 4.13 -4.87
C TYR A 28 2.51 2.72 -4.66
N THR A 29 2.85 2.00 -5.75
CA THR A 29 3.50 0.67 -5.68
C THR A 29 4.83 0.73 -4.95
N VAL A 30 5.66 1.75 -5.21
CA VAL A 30 6.95 1.93 -4.52
C VAL A 30 6.74 2.19 -3.03
N TRP A 31 5.72 2.99 -2.68
CA TRP A 31 5.36 3.23 -1.29
C TRP A 31 4.89 1.96 -0.58
N ASP A 32 3.99 1.18 -1.20
CA ASP A 32 3.49 -0.08 -0.65
C ASP A 32 4.62 -1.09 -0.41
N PHE A 33 5.53 -1.22 -1.39
CA PHE A 33 6.72 -2.06 -1.26
C PHE A 33 7.64 -1.60 -0.11
N ALA A 34 7.88 -0.29 0.01
CA ALA A 34 8.68 0.26 1.10
C ALA A 34 8.06 -0.01 2.47
N TYR A 35 6.73 0.10 2.59
CA TYR A 35 6.01 -0.23 3.83
C TYR A 35 6.15 -1.72 4.16
N PHE A 36 6.00 -2.60 3.16
CA PHE A 36 6.16 -4.03 3.35
C PHE A 36 7.57 -4.38 3.85
N LEU A 37 8.61 -3.77 3.25
CA LEU A 37 9.99 -3.96 3.67
C LEU A 37 10.22 -3.46 5.11
N LEU A 38 9.72 -2.27 5.44
CA LEU A 38 9.82 -1.71 6.78
C LEU A 38 9.17 -2.62 7.82
N THR A 39 7.95 -3.09 7.55
CA THR A 39 7.22 -3.99 8.44
C THR A 39 7.97 -5.32 8.64
N ARG A 40 8.62 -5.83 7.58
CA ARG A 40 9.46 -7.03 7.68
C ARG A 40 10.67 -6.80 8.58
N ILE A 41 11.39 -5.68 8.42
CA ILE A 41 12.56 -5.35 9.24
C ILE A 41 12.16 -5.21 10.71
N ILE A 42 11.06 -4.49 10.99
CA ILE A 42 10.53 -4.33 12.36
C ILE A 42 10.13 -5.68 12.96
N TYR A 43 9.50 -6.55 12.18
CA TYR A 43 9.15 -7.89 12.62
C TYR A 43 10.39 -8.70 13.00
N GLU A 44 11.41 -8.73 12.13
CA GLU A 44 12.65 -9.48 12.37
C GLU A 44 13.42 -8.97 13.61
N ASP A 45 13.46 -7.66 13.86
CA ASP A 45 14.08 -7.08 15.07
C ASP A 45 13.29 -7.42 16.35
N ASN A 46 11.95 -7.35 16.27
CA ASN A 46 11.09 -7.63 17.42
C ASN A 46 11.00 -9.11 17.79
N VAL A 47 11.25 -10.05 16.87
CA VAL A 47 11.24 -11.49 17.21
C VAL A 47 12.22 -11.82 18.35
N VAL A 48 13.33 -11.09 18.45
CA VAL A 48 14.35 -11.28 19.50
C VAL A 48 14.10 -10.39 20.72
N LYS A 49 13.68 -9.14 20.51
CA LYS A 49 13.55 -8.13 21.59
C LYS A 49 12.18 -8.12 22.28
N ASP A 50 11.11 -8.34 21.54
CA ASP A 50 9.74 -8.39 22.04
C ASP A 50 8.90 -9.44 21.29
N PRO A 51 8.95 -10.71 21.74
CA PRO A 51 8.21 -11.80 21.13
C PRO A 51 6.69 -11.59 21.11
N GLN A 52 6.14 -10.80 22.03
CA GLN A 52 4.71 -10.52 22.08
C GLN A 52 4.31 -9.50 21.00
N GLY A 53 5.09 -8.43 20.83
CA GLY A 53 4.96 -7.48 19.72
C GLY A 53 5.11 -8.14 18.35
N ALA A 54 6.09 -9.04 18.19
CA ALA A 54 6.25 -9.83 16.97
C ALA A 54 5.03 -10.73 16.70
N ALA A 55 4.48 -11.38 17.72
CA ALA A 55 3.29 -12.22 17.58
C ALA A 55 2.04 -11.40 17.19
N LYS A 56 1.88 -10.17 17.71
CA LYS A 56 0.82 -9.24 17.30
C LYS A 56 0.97 -8.82 15.83
N LEU A 57 2.18 -8.45 15.39
CA LEU A 57 2.48 -8.11 14.00
C LEU A 57 2.20 -9.26 13.04
N ARG A 58 2.60 -10.49 13.40
CA ARG A 58 2.35 -11.69 12.59
C ARG A 58 0.86 -12.02 12.45
N LYS A 59 0.06 -11.73 13.48
CA LYS A 59 -1.39 -11.92 13.47
C LYS A 59 -2.15 -10.77 12.79
N SER A 60 -1.48 -9.66 12.49
CA SER A 60 -2.11 -8.54 11.80
C SER A 60 -2.56 -8.94 10.39
N LYS A 61 -3.70 -8.41 9.95
CA LYS A 61 -4.21 -8.66 8.59
C LYS A 61 -3.27 -8.15 7.50
N SER A 62 -2.42 -7.16 7.80
CA SER A 62 -1.38 -6.67 6.89
C SER A 62 -0.35 -7.76 6.52
N TYR A 63 -0.08 -8.70 7.43
CA TYR A 63 0.86 -9.81 7.16
C TYR A 63 0.20 -11.03 6.47
N SER A 64 -1.12 -11.03 6.31
CA SER A 64 -1.85 -12.15 5.72
C SER A 64 -1.49 -12.37 4.25
N LYS A 65 -1.30 -13.64 3.86
CA LYS A 65 -1.10 -14.02 2.45
C LYS A 65 -2.28 -13.58 1.57
N ALA A 66 -3.51 -13.63 2.10
CA ALA A 66 -4.70 -13.22 1.35
C ALA A 66 -4.64 -11.74 0.98
N THR A 67 -4.30 -10.88 1.94
CA THR A 67 -4.14 -9.43 1.73
C THR A 67 -3.08 -9.15 0.66
N LYS A 68 -1.91 -9.81 0.73
CA LYS A 68 -0.85 -9.67 -0.30
C LYS A 68 -1.31 -10.08 -1.70
N ILE A 69 -2.08 -11.16 -1.81
CA ILE A 69 -2.64 -11.60 -3.09
C ILE A 69 -3.65 -10.58 -3.62
N ILE A 70 -4.50 -10.02 -2.76
CA ILE A 70 -5.45 -8.96 -3.14
C ILE A 70 -4.71 -7.74 -3.68
N HIS A 71 -3.68 -7.25 -2.97
CA HIS A 71 -2.84 -6.14 -3.43
C HIS A 71 -2.19 -6.42 -4.79
N LEU A 72 -1.62 -7.62 -4.97
CA LEU A 72 -1.02 -8.01 -6.25
C LEU A 72 -2.05 -8.04 -7.40
N CYS A 73 -3.24 -8.58 -7.15
CA CYS A 73 -4.33 -8.61 -8.12
C CYS A 73 -4.80 -7.19 -8.47
N LEU A 74 -4.95 -6.31 -7.48
CA LEU A 74 -5.34 -4.92 -7.69
C LEU A 74 -4.30 -4.16 -8.51
N PHE A 75 -3.01 -4.31 -8.21
CA PHE A 75 -1.94 -3.74 -9.03
C PHE A 75 -1.97 -4.28 -10.46
N ALA A 76 -2.12 -5.59 -10.66
CA ALA A 76 -2.22 -6.17 -11.99
C ALA A 76 -3.41 -5.60 -12.79
N ILE A 77 -4.58 -5.50 -12.16
CA ILE A 77 -5.77 -4.87 -12.74
C ILE A 77 -5.51 -3.39 -13.05
N GLY A 78 -4.82 -2.67 -12.16
CA GLY A 78 -4.46 -1.27 -12.38
C GLY A 78 -3.55 -1.10 -13.60
N TYR A 79 -2.41 -1.82 -13.64
CA TYR A 79 -1.44 -1.71 -14.72
C TYR A 79 -2.01 -2.12 -16.09
N ILE A 80 -2.86 -3.14 -16.14
CA ILE A 80 -3.51 -3.56 -17.40
C ILE A 80 -4.69 -2.64 -17.73
N GLY A 81 -5.51 -2.31 -16.74
CA GLY A 81 -6.75 -1.56 -16.90
C GLY A 81 -6.54 -0.12 -17.35
N ILE A 82 -5.51 0.57 -16.84
CA ILE A 82 -5.19 1.95 -17.23
C ILE A 82 -4.95 2.06 -18.75
N TYR A 83 -4.40 1.02 -19.38
CA TYR A 83 -4.21 1.02 -20.83
C TYR A 83 -5.54 1.16 -21.59
N PHE A 84 -6.60 0.48 -21.15
CA PHE A 84 -7.91 0.52 -21.81
C PHE A 84 -8.74 1.72 -21.35
N TYR A 85 -8.77 1.98 -20.05
CA TYR A 85 -9.58 3.02 -19.44
C TYR A 85 -8.83 3.63 -18.22
N PRO A 86 -8.16 4.78 -18.39
CA PRO A 86 -7.31 5.38 -17.36
C PRO A 86 -7.96 5.53 -15.97
N PRO A 87 -9.25 5.90 -15.85
CA PRO A 87 -9.90 6.01 -14.53
C PRO A 87 -9.91 4.72 -13.69
N ILE A 88 -9.70 3.53 -14.29
CA ILE A 88 -9.54 2.27 -13.53
C ILE A 88 -8.41 2.40 -12.51
N GLY A 89 -7.29 3.03 -12.87
CA GLY A 89 -6.15 3.17 -11.96
C GLY A 89 -6.50 3.97 -10.69
N ILE A 90 -7.36 4.98 -10.82
CA ILE A 90 -7.83 5.77 -9.67
C ILE A 90 -8.72 4.91 -8.77
N GLY A 91 -9.63 4.13 -9.36
CA GLY A 91 -10.49 3.19 -8.62
C GLY A 91 -9.68 2.13 -7.87
N VAL A 92 -8.61 1.62 -8.50
CA VAL A 92 -7.67 0.68 -7.87
C VAL A 92 -7.00 1.33 -6.65
N ILE A 93 -6.43 2.53 -6.80
CA ILE A 93 -5.72 3.20 -5.69
C ILE A 93 -6.68 3.59 -4.56
N LEU A 94 -7.92 3.95 -4.87
CA LEU A 94 -8.95 4.16 -3.86
C LEU A 94 -9.27 2.87 -3.09
N SER A 95 -9.42 1.75 -3.81
CA SER A 95 -9.67 0.44 -3.20
C SER A 95 -8.52 0.01 -2.30
N GLU A 96 -7.28 0.19 -2.76
CA GLU A 96 -6.05 -0.01 -2.00
C GLU A 96 -6.04 0.81 -0.71
N ALA A 97 -6.33 2.11 -0.78
CA ALA A 97 -6.39 2.98 0.39
C ALA A 97 -7.45 2.53 1.41
N VAL A 98 -8.61 2.08 0.96
CA VAL A 98 -9.66 1.52 1.83
C VAL A 98 -9.20 0.22 2.49
N ILE A 99 -8.59 -0.69 1.74
CA ILE A 99 -8.05 -1.95 2.27
C ILE A 99 -6.99 -1.67 3.33
N TRP A 100 -6.09 -0.73 3.07
CA TRP A 100 -5.11 -0.27 4.04
C TRP A 100 -5.78 0.26 5.30
N TYR A 101 -6.69 1.24 5.17
CA TYR A 101 -7.41 1.84 6.29
C TYR A 101 -8.11 0.79 7.18
N LEU A 102 -8.73 -0.23 6.58
CA LEU A 102 -9.41 -1.29 7.31
C LEU A 102 -8.47 -2.31 7.97
N ASN A 103 -7.24 -2.46 7.46
CA ASN A 103 -6.30 -3.49 7.91
C ASN A 103 -5.15 -2.96 8.78
N VAL A 104 -4.94 -1.65 8.84
CA VAL A 104 -3.95 -1.05 9.76
C VAL A 104 -4.35 -1.37 11.20
N PRO A 105 -3.47 -2.02 11.99
CA PRO A 105 -3.75 -2.28 13.39
C PRO A 105 -3.82 -0.97 14.16
N LYS A 106 -4.95 -0.72 14.85
CA LYS A 106 -5.21 0.50 15.64
C LYS A 106 -4.20 0.75 16.77
N GLU A 107 -3.45 -0.27 17.17
CA GLU A 107 -2.43 -0.21 18.22
C GLU A 107 -1.00 0.00 17.68
N GLY A 108 -0.81 0.08 16.36
CA GLY A 108 0.53 0.16 15.75
C GLY A 108 1.33 1.42 16.12
N ASP A 109 0.65 2.49 16.55
CA ASP A 109 1.28 3.76 16.96
C ASP A 109 1.66 3.82 18.45
N ARG A 110 1.32 2.80 19.24
CA ARG A 110 1.72 2.75 20.65
C ARG A 110 3.11 2.17 20.78
N LEU A 111 4.11 3.06 20.73
CA LEU A 111 5.43 2.81 21.31
C LEU A 111 5.29 2.83 22.84
N GLU A 112 4.69 1.80 23.42
CA GLU A 112 4.75 1.61 24.87
C GLU A 112 6.15 1.09 25.20
N CYS A 113 7.03 2.03 25.56
CA CYS A 113 8.30 1.80 26.28
C CYS A 113 8.04 1.26 27.68
#